data_AF-A0A2G8MYB6-F1
#
_entry.id   AF-A0A2G8MYB6-F1
#
_cell.length_a   1.000
_cell.length_b   1.000
_cell.length_c   1.000
_cell.angle_alpha   90.00
_cell.angle_beta   90.00
_cell.angle_gamma   90.00
#
_symmetry.space_group_name_H-M   'P 1'
#
loop_
_entity.id
_entity.type
_entity.pdbx_description
1 polymer ?
#
loop_
_entity_poly.entity_id
_entity_poly.type
_entity_poly.pdbx_seq_one_letter_code
_entity_poly.pdbx_strand_id
1 'polypeptide(L)'
;MDSLEQFVMALGAEMQRAQQACDRLWPGTQVASLNVVLDATVEPVGEGLALRVGGTPARGQGRHALSIEVPGYGNEAIVVRVDGELLGIYRRPGDEQAQ
;
A
#
# COMPACT_ATOMS: atom_id res chain seq x y z
N MET A 1 -4.98 -13.15 -8.07
CA MET A 1 -4.34 -11.86 -7.79
C MET A 1 -5.42 -10.95 -7.24
N ASP A 2 -5.44 -10.77 -5.93
CA ASP A 2 -6.53 -10.10 -5.21
C ASP A 2 -6.55 -8.59 -5.49
N SER A 3 -7.70 -7.93 -5.28
CA SER A 3 -7.85 -6.49 -5.54
C SER A 3 -6.88 -5.62 -4.75
N LEU A 4 -6.53 -6.03 -3.53
CA LEU A 4 -5.56 -5.33 -2.67
C LEU A 4 -4.14 -5.42 -3.24
N GLU A 5 -3.73 -6.60 -3.72
CA GLU A 5 -2.41 -6.81 -4.32
C GLU A 5 -2.22 -5.93 -5.56
N GLN A 6 -3.22 -5.89 -6.45
CA GLN A 6 -3.20 -5.03 -7.63
C GLN A 6 -3.11 -3.54 -7.26
N PHE A 7 -3.85 -3.11 -6.23
CA PHE A 7 -3.80 -1.74 -5.73
C PHE A 7 -2.43 -1.38 -5.17
N VAL A 8 -1.84 -2.25 -4.34
CA VAL A 8 -0.50 -2.08 -3.78
C VAL A 8 0.55 -1.99 -4.89
N MET A 9 0.45 -2.85 -5.90
CA MET A 9 1.34 -2.81 -7.06
C MET A 9 1.23 -1.51 -7.86
N ALA A 10 0.03 -0.95 -8.01
CA ALA A 10 -0.18 0.34 -8.65
C ALA A 10 0.50 1.50 -7.87
N LEU A 11 0.42 1.48 -6.54
CA LEU A 11 1.14 2.46 -5.70
C LEU A 11 2.66 2.37 -5.86
N GLY A 12 3.20 1.16 -6.02
CA GLY A 12 4.61 0.95 -6.36
C GLY A 12 5.02 1.64 -7.68
N ALA A 13 4.16 1.57 -8.71
CA ALA A 13 4.40 2.26 -9.97
C ALA A 13 4.29 3.79 -9.85
N GLU A 14 3.37 4.29 -9.03
CA GLU A 14 3.29 5.73 -8.74
C GLU A 14 4.52 6.25 -8.00
N MET A 15 5.07 5.47 -7.06
CA MET A 15 6.31 5.84 -6.37
C MET A 15 7.49 5.97 -7.34
N GLN A 16 7.58 5.06 -8.33
CA GLN A 16 8.59 5.17 -9.39
C GLN A 16 8.42 6.45 -10.22
N ARG A 17 7.18 6.82 -10.57
CA ARG A 17 6.89 8.08 -11.27
C ARG A 17 7.27 9.29 -10.43
N ALA A 18 6.95 9.27 -9.13
CA ALA A 18 7.30 10.33 -8.19
C ALA A 18 8.82 10.49 -8.08
N GLN A 19 9.56 9.38 -8.00
CA GLN A 19 11.03 9.39 -7.96
C GLN A 19 11.64 10.00 -9.24
N GLN A 20 11.13 9.62 -10.42
CA GLN A 20 11.59 10.19 -11.69
C GLN A 20 11.31 11.70 -11.79
N ALA A 21 10.12 12.12 -11.33
CA ALA A 21 9.76 13.54 -11.30
C ALA A 21 10.64 14.33 -10.31
N CYS A 22 10.93 13.75 -9.15
CA CYS A 22 11.79 14.34 -8.12
C CYS A 22 13.21 14.53 -8.65
N ASP A 23 13.82 13.50 -9.24
CA ASP A 23 15.17 13.58 -9.79
C ASP A 23 15.27 14.60 -10.94
N ARG A 24 14.24 14.71 -11.77
CA ARG A 24 14.18 15.72 -12.84
C ARG A 24 14.14 17.16 -12.31
N LEU A 25 13.42 17.40 -11.21
CA LEU A 25 13.24 18.75 -10.64
C LEU A 25 14.37 19.12 -9.68
N TRP A 26 14.89 18.13 -8.95
CA TRP A 26 15.94 18.26 -7.94
C TRP A 26 16.95 17.10 -8.09
N PRO A 27 17.91 17.22 -9.01
CA PRO A 27 18.88 16.17 -9.28
C PRO A 27 19.59 15.69 -8.01
N GLY A 28 19.66 14.36 -7.82
CA GLY A 28 20.26 13.75 -6.65
C GLY A 28 19.36 13.70 -5.41
N THR A 29 18.11 14.16 -5.51
CA THR A 29 17.11 14.00 -4.44
C THR A 29 16.34 12.70 -4.62
N GLN A 30 16.06 12.02 -3.51
CA GLN A 30 15.33 10.76 -3.49
C GLN A 30 14.09 10.88 -2.61
N VAL A 31 13.00 10.30 -3.07
CA VAL A 31 11.77 10.18 -2.30
C VAL A 31 11.96 9.00 -1.37
N ALA A 32 12.03 9.23 -0.06
CA ALA A 32 12.28 8.16 0.91
C ALA A 32 11.13 7.13 0.93
N SER A 33 9.89 7.60 1.04
CA SER A 33 8.70 6.75 1.01
C SER A 33 7.45 7.54 0.61
N LEU A 34 6.45 6.81 0.11
CA LEU A 34 5.08 7.26 -0.06
C LEU A 34 4.23 6.57 1.01
N ASN A 35 3.59 7.36 1.87
CA ASN A 35 2.69 6.86 2.91
C ASN A 35 1.26 7.18 2.53
N VAL A 36 0.43 6.14 2.45
CA VAL A 36 -1.01 6.24 2.15
C VAL A 36 -1.79 5.73 3.35
N VAL A 37 -2.66 6.58 3.91
CA VAL A 37 -3.54 6.21 5.02
C VAL A 37 -4.99 6.40 4.58
N LEU A 38 -5.79 5.34 4.72
CA LEU A 38 -7.16 5.28 4.25
C LEU A 38 -8.08 4.81 5.37
N ASP A 39 -9.26 5.43 5.47
CA ASP A 39 -10.33 4.89 6.30
C ASP A 39 -10.90 3.61 5.63
N ALA A 40 -10.95 2.53 6.40
CA ALA A 40 -11.53 1.27 5.99
C ALA A 40 -12.59 0.79 7.01
N THR A 41 -13.50 -0.07 6.55
CA THR A 41 -14.41 -0.85 7.39
C THR A 41 -14.14 -2.34 7.20
N VAL A 42 -14.45 -3.14 8.22
CA VAL A 42 -14.39 -4.60 8.13
C VAL A 42 -15.81 -5.13 7.94
N GLU A 43 -15.99 -5.98 6.93
CA GLU A 43 -17.27 -6.59 6.58
C GLU A 43 -17.14 -8.12 6.54
N PRO A 44 -18.13 -8.88 7.03
CA PRO A 44 -18.13 -10.33 6.89
C PRO A 44 -18.35 -10.72 5.42
N VAL A 45 -17.55 -11.67 4.92
CA VAL A 45 -17.66 -12.22 3.57
C VAL A 45 -17.49 -13.74 3.63
N GLY A 46 -18.60 -14.47 3.45
CA GLY A 46 -18.61 -15.94 3.57
C GLY A 46 -18.17 -16.38 4.96
N GLU A 47 -17.12 -17.20 5.03
CA GLU A 47 -16.51 -17.67 6.28
C GLU A 47 -15.39 -16.75 6.80
N GLY A 48 -15.16 -15.59 6.16
CA GLY A 48 -14.05 -14.68 6.47
C GLY A 48 -14.45 -13.22 6.67
N LEU A 49 -13.43 -12.35 6.75
CA LEU A 49 -13.57 -10.90 6.86
C LEU A 49 -12.91 -10.23 5.65
N ALA A 50 -13.55 -9.19 5.11
CA ALA A 50 -13.00 -8.35 4.06
C ALA A 50 -12.79 -6.92 4.56
N LEU A 51 -11.74 -6.27 4.07
CA LEU A 51 -11.50 -4.84 4.27
C LEU A 51 -12.13 -4.06 3.11
N ARG A 52 -13.04 -3.15 3.45
CA ARG A 52 -13.65 -2.23 2.50
C ARG A 52 -13.03 -0.85 2.66
N VAL A 53 -12.35 -0.39 1.63
CA VAL A 53 -11.72 0.94 1.58
C VAL A 53 -12.69 1.91 0.92
N GLY A 54 -12.96 3.03 1.59
CA GLY A 54 -13.92 4.01 1.09
C GLY A 54 -15.37 3.55 1.24
N GLY A 55 -16.16 4.37 1.94
CA GLY A 55 -17.56 4.08 2.23
C GLY A 55 -18.00 4.77 3.51
N THR A 56 -19.31 4.99 3.64
CA THR A 56 -19.87 5.39 4.93
C THR A 56 -20.04 4.12 5.78
N PRO A 57 -19.47 4.04 6.99
CA PRO A 57 -19.64 2.88 7.84
C PRO A 57 -21.13 2.60 8.10
N ALA A 58 -21.53 1.34 8.00
CA ALA A 58 -22.86 0.96 8.46
C ALA A 58 -22.96 1.14 9.98
N ARG A 59 -24.19 1.30 10.49
CA ARG A 59 -24.43 1.53 11.92
C ARG A 59 -23.82 0.38 12.75
N GLY A 60 -22.86 0.71 13.60
CA GLY A 60 -22.16 -0.27 14.46
C GLY A 60 -20.86 -0.84 13.88
N GLN A 61 -20.47 -0.49 12.65
CA GLN A 61 -19.15 -0.82 12.12
C GLN A 61 -18.08 0.15 12.65
N GLY A 62 -16.95 -0.41 13.07
CA GLY A 62 -15.74 0.36 13.38
C GLY A 62 -15.07 0.88 12.11
N ARG A 63 -14.46 2.06 12.21
CA ARG A 63 -13.47 2.52 11.23
C ARG A 63 -12.11 2.00 11.65
N HIS A 64 -11.36 1.55 10.67
CA HIS A 64 -10.01 1.04 10.81
C HIS A 64 -9.08 1.87 9.91
N ALA A 65 -7.87 2.14 10.37
CA ALA A 65 -6.85 2.83 9.59
C ALA A 65 -6.06 1.82 8.76
N LEU A 66 -6.27 1.79 7.44
CA LEU A 66 -5.42 1.06 6.51
C LEU A 66 -4.22 1.94 6.15
N SER A 67 -3.03 1.51 6.57
CA SER A 67 -1.77 2.20 6.28
C SER A 67 -0.95 1.39 5.27
N ILE A 68 -0.49 2.04 4.21
CA ILE A 68 0.35 1.45 3.17
C ILE A 68 1.61 2.30 3.04
N GLU A 69 2.76 1.70 3.33
CA GLU A 69 4.08 2.30 3.18
C GLU A 69 4.75 1.75 1.93
N VAL A 70 4.94 2.61 0.93
CA VAL A 70 5.64 2.27 -0.32
C VAL A 70 7.04 2.89 -0.28
N PRO A 71 8.10 2.08 -0.18
CA PRO A 71 9.46 2.61 -0.12
C PRO A 71 9.92 3.14 -1.48
N GLY A 72 10.76 4.18 -1.45
CA GLY A 72 11.34 4.76 -2.65
C GLY A 72 12.37 3.86 -3.31
N TYR A 73 13.11 3.11 -2.51
CA TYR A 73 14.10 2.17 -3.00
C TYR A 73 13.45 0.89 -3.53
N GLY A 74 13.90 0.47 -4.70
CA GLY A 74 13.31 -0.61 -5.50
C GLY A 74 13.25 -1.96 -4.78
N ASN A 75 14.25 -2.22 -3.94
CA ASN A 75 14.52 -3.49 -3.25
C ASN A 75 13.81 -3.65 -1.89
N GLU A 76 13.11 -2.61 -1.44
CA GLU A 76 12.35 -2.66 -0.19
C GLU A 76 10.90 -3.06 -0.46
N ALA A 77 10.32 -3.83 0.46
CA ALA A 77 8.96 -4.33 0.34
C ALA A 77 7.92 -3.27 0.75
N ILE A 78 6.76 -3.30 0.10
CA ILE A 78 5.60 -2.50 0.48
C ILE A 78 4.95 -3.14 1.71
N VAL A 79 4.73 -2.35 2.76
CA VAL A 79 4.17 -2.82 4.03
C VAL A 79 2.74 -2.31 4.17
N VAL A 80 1.82 -3.23 4.49
CA VAL A 80 0.40 -2.91 4.68
C VAL A 80 -0.02 -3.24 6.11
N ARG A 81 -0.69 -2.30 6.78
CA ARG A 81 -1.13 -2.40 8.17
C ARG A 81 -2.59 -1.99 8.34
N VAL A 82 -3.26 -2.57 9.32
CA VAL A 82 -4.60 -2.17 9.78
C VAL A 82 -4.51 -1.84 11.25
N ASP A 83 -4.86 -0.60 11.63
CA ASP A 83 -4.73 -0.10 13.01
C ASP A 83 -3.33 -0.29 13.62
N GLY A 84 -2.29 -0.29 12.78
CA GLY A 84 -0.90 -0.53 13.16
C GLY A 84 -0.47 -2.00 13.12
N GLU A 85 -1.40 -2.94 13.07
CA GLU A 85 -1.11 -4.38 12.97
C GLU A 85 -0.72 -4.78 11.55
N LEU A 86 0.28 -5.66 11.41
CA LEU A 86 0.77 -6.12 10.09
C LEU A 86 -0.29 -6.97 9.38
N LEU A 87 -0.75 -6.51 8.22
CA LEU A 87 -1.67 -7.26 7.36
C LEU A 87 -0.90 -8.05 6.29
N GLY A 88 0.12 -7.44 5.69
CA GLY A 88 0.85 -8.07 4.58
C GLY A 88 2.12 -7.33 4.16
N ILE A 89 2.99 -8.06 3.48
CA ILE A 89 4.25 -7.57 2.90
C ILE A 89 4.24 -7.95 1.43
N TYR A 90 4.42 -6.97 0.54
CA TYR A 90 4.37 -7.15 -0.91
C TYR A 90 5.70 -6.73 -1.53
N ARG A 91 6.33 -7.64 -2.28
CA ARG A 91 7.55 -7.33 -3.04
C ARG A 91 7.19 -6.98 -4.48
N ARG A 92 8.01 -6.17 -5.13
CA ARG A 92 7.82 -5.90 -6.55
C ARG A 92 8.20 -7.15 -7.36
N PRO A 93 7.42 -7.54 -8.39
CA PRO A 93 7.83 -8.55 -9.35
C PRO A 93 9.15 -8.13 -10.00
N GLY A 94 10.20 -8.92 -9.81
CA GLY A 94 11.57 -8.62 -10.26
C GLY A 94 12.64 -8.81 -9.19
N ASP A 95 12.28 -8.76 -7.90
CA ASP A 95 13.25 -8.96 -6.80
C ASP A 95 13.70 -10.42 -6.62
N GLU A 96 12.97 -11.39 -7.19
CA GLU A 96 13.33 -12.82 -7.14
C GLU A 96 14.36 -13.24 -8.21
N GLN A 97 14.74 -12.34 -9.13
CA GLN A 97 15.74 -12.64 -10.18
C GLN A 97 17.15 -12.12 -9.88
N ALA A 98 17.40 -11.60 -8.67
CA ALA A 98 18.74 -11.22 -8.22
C ALA A 98 19.33 -12.26 -7.26
N GLN A 99 19.51 -13.50 -7.73
CA GLN A 99 20.40 -14.49 -7.10
C GLN A 99 21.22 -15.23 -8.16
#